data_AF-A0A3R8RHC8-F1
#
_entry.id   AF-A0A3R8RHC8-F1
#
_cell.length_a   1.000
_cell.length_b   1.000
_cell.length_c   1.000
_cell.angle_alpha   90.00
_cell.angle_beta   90.00
_cell.angle_gamma   90.00
#
_symmetry.space_group_name_H-M   'P 1'
#
loop_
_entity.id
_entity.type
_entity.pdbx_description
1 polymer ?
#
loop_
_entity_poly.entity_id
_entity_poly.type
_entity_poly.pdbx_seq_one_letter_code
_entity_poly.pdbx_strand_id
1 'polypeptide(L)'
;MEEINGLRELFHHIYEELSNDNYEAEEQVADLEEKIDLLTDEYAYQDDYDFQGERKESDALKKLKNDIQKMKREFDFYDEEAELDMMFPNRHDEDFDEDDLGFRSVFGDE
;
A
#
# COMPACT_ATOMS: atom_id res chain seq x y z
N MET A 1 3.23 12.76 13.52
CA MET A 1 2.52 13.48 12.44
C MET A 1 3.46 14.16 11.45
N GLU A 2 4.57 14.79 11.87
CA GLU A 2 5.54 15.38 10.94
C GLU A 2 6.15 14.34 9.99
N GLU A 3 6.43 13.12 10.47
CA GLU A 3 6.96 12.03 9.63
C GLU A 3 5.98 11.57 8.54
N ILE A 4 4.71 11.33 8.87
CA ILE A 4 3.68 10.95 7.90
C ILE A 4 3.45 12.07 6.87
N ASN A 5 3.51 13.34 7.29
CA ASN A 5 3.42 14.45 6.35
C ASN A 5 4.63 14.49 5.40
N GLY A 6 5.85 14.24 5.89
CA GLY A 6 7.04 14.14 5.05
C GLY A 6 6.96 13.01 4.03
N LEU A 7 6.39 11.86 4.41
CA LEU A 7 6.15 10.75 3.48
C LEU A 7 5.12 11.10 2.39
N ARG A 8 4.10 11.89 2.73
CA ARG A 8 3.13 12.40 1.74
C ARG A 8 3.78 13.38 0.77
N GLU A 9 4.64 14.27 1.26
CA GLU A 9 5.37 15.19 0.39
C GLU A 9 6.31 14.44 -0.55
N LEU A 10 7.01 13.41 -0.05
CA LEU A 10 7.84 12.52 -0.88
C LEU A 10 7.00 11.80 -1.93
N PHE A 11 5.85 11.24 -1.55
CA PHE A 11 4.94 10.61 -2.51
C PHE A 11 4.55 11.58 -3.64
N HIS A 12 4.15 12.80 -3.31
CA HIS A 12 3.80 13.81 -4.31
C HIS A 12 4.96 14.14 -5.24
N HIS A 13 6.16 14.31 -4.69
CA HIS A 13 7.35 14.58 -5.48
C HIS A 13 7.66 13.43 -6.47
N ILE A 14 7.61 12.19 -5.99
CA ILE A 14 7.85 11.01 -6.81
C ILE A 14 6.78 10.88 -7.90
N TYR A 15 5.50 11.10 -7.57
CA TYR A 15 4.42 11.09 -8.55
C TYR A 15 4.63 12.12 -9.67
N GLU A 16 5.10 13.33 -9.32
CA GLU A 16 5.45 14.35 -10.32
C GLU A 16 6.65 13.93 -11.18
N GLU A 17 7.69 13.33 -10.60
CA GLU A 17 8.86 12.82 -11.34
C GLU A 17 8.45 11.72 -12.33
N LEU A 18 7.64 10.76 -11.89
CA LEU A 18 7.09 9.69 -12.71
C LEU A 18 6.20 10.22 -13.84
N SER A 19 5.37 11.23 -13.56
CA SER A 19 4.55 11.90 -14.57
C SER A 19 5.37 12.65 -15.63
N ASN A 20 6.63 12.99 -15.33
CA ASN A 20 7.57 13.59 -16.27
C ASN A 20 8.44 12.54 -17.00
N ASP A 21 8.04 11.26 -17.02
CA ASP A 21 8.79 10.13 -17.58
C ASP A 21 10.17 9.92 -16.91
N ASN A 22 10.35 10.38 -15.66
CA ASN A 22 11.57 10.11 -14.90
C ASN A 22 11.47 8.78 -14.15
N TYR A 23 11.68 7.68 -14.86
CA TYR A 23 11.66 6.31 -14.31
C TYR A 23 12.78 6.03 -13.30
N GLU A 24 13.78 6.91 -13.14
CA GLU A 24 14.77 6.80 -12.04
C GLU A 24 14.11 6.97 -10.66
N ALA A 25 12.89 7.50 -10.60
CA ALA A 25 12.12 7.61 -9.38
C ALA A 25 11.57 6.26 -8.86
N GLU A 26 11.69 5.15 -9.62
CA GLU A 26 11.29 3.80 -9.16
C GLU A 26 11.99 3.39 -7.86
N GLU A 27 13.30 3.66 -7.74
CA GLU A 27 14.07 3.37 -6.52
C GLU A 27 13.48 4.15 -5.32
N GLN A 28 13.09 5.40 -5.56
CA GLN A 28 12.48 6.25 -4.52
C GLN A 28 11.10 5.73 -4.09
N VAL A 29 10.34 5.11 -5.00
CA VAL A 29 9.08 4.44 -4.66
C VAL A 29 9.34 3.27 -3.71
N ALA A 30 10.34 2.44 -3.99
CA ALA A 30 10.68 1.29 -3.15
C ALA A 30 11.15 1.74 -1.75
N ASP A 31 12.01 2.75 -1.68
CA ASP A 31 12.45 3.38 -0.42
C ASP A 31 11.26 3.97 0.39
N LEU A 32 10.30 4.57 -0.30
CA LEU A 32 9.10 5.14 0.34
C LEU A 32 8.20 4.05 0.90
N GLU A 33 8.00 2.97 0.15
CA GLU A 33 7.21 1.81 0.54
C GLU A 33 7.80 1.13 1.78
N GLU A 34 9.12 0.87 1.79
CA GLU A 34 9.81 0.28 2.95
C GLU A 34 9.61 1.12 4.21
N LYS A 35 9.76 2.45 4.11
CA LYS A 35 9.53 3.36 5.25
C LYS A 35 8.11 3.32 5.76
N ILE A 36 7.13 3.24 4.87
CA ILE A 36 5.73 3.13 5.26
C ILE A 36 5.46 1.80 5.94
N ASP A 37 6.04 0.70 5.47
CA ASP A 37 5.90 -0.60 6.13
C ASP A 37 6.53 -0.62 7.52
N LEU A 38 7.74 -0.05 7.67
CA LEU A 38 8.39 0.08 8.97
C LEU A 38 7.54 0.88 9.96
N LEU A 39 6.99 2.02 9.53
CA LEU A 39 6.11 2.81 10.39
C LEU A 39 4.78 2.10 10.64
N THR A 40 4.24 1.38 9.66
CA THR A 40 2.99 0.63 9.82
C THR A 40 3.15 -0.45 10.89
N ASP A 41 4.29 -1.15 10.92
CA ASP A 41 4.65 -2.09 11.98
C ASP A 41 4.82 -1.37 13.33
N GLU A 42 5.51 -0.23 13.35
CA GLU A 42 5.67 0.57 14.56
C GLU A 42 4.31 1.01 15.15
N TYR A 43 3.35 1.39 14.32
CA TYR A 43 2.00 1.78 14.72
C TYR A 43 0.98 0.61 14.72
N ALA A 44 1.43 -0.64 14.50
CA ALA A 44 0.53 -1.80 14.44
C ALA A 44 -0.21 -2.05 15.77
N TYR A 45 0.37 -1.62 16.90
CA TYR A 45 -0.29 -1.65 18.20
C TYR A 45 -1.60 -0.83 18.24
N GLN A 46 -1.77 0.16 17.35
CA GLN A 46 -3.01 0.92 17.25
C GLN A 46 -4.16 0.08 16.69
N ASP A 47 -3.84 -1.00 15.95
CA ASP A 47 -4.82 -1.93 15.40
C ASP A 47 -5.30 -2.99 16.40
N ASP A 48 -4.66 -3.07 17.57
CA ASP A 48 -5.01 -3.98 18.64
C ASP A 48 -6.45 -3.73 19.15
N TYR A 49 -7.14 -4.80 19.55
CA TYR A 49 -8.54 -4.74 20.00
C TYR A 49 -8.67 -3.95 21.32
N ASP A 50 -7.63 -3.95 22.14
CA ASP A 50 -7.60 -3.24 23.43
C ASP A 50 -7.10 -1.79 23.32
N PHE A 51 -6.76 -1.31 22.11
CA PHE A 51 -6.31 0.06 21.89
C PHE A 51 -7.46 1.07 22.05
N GLN A 52 -7.34 1.94 23.07
CA GLN A 52 -8.35 2.96 23.39
C GLN A 52 -8.06 4.34 22.76
N GLY A 53 -7.00 4.47 21.96
CA GLY A 53 -6.63 5.71 21.28
C GLY A 53 -7.28 5.85 19.90
N GLU A 54 -7.08 7.01 19.26
CA GLU A 54 -7.47 7.20 17.87
C GLU A 54 -6.42 6.56 16.95
N ARG A 55 -6.85 5.74 15.97
CA ARG A 55 -5.99 5.06 14.99
C ARG A 55 -5.46 5.97 13.88
N LYS A 56 -5.17 7.23 14.21
CA LYS A 56 -4.85 8.27 13.22
C LYS A 56 -3.59 7.96 12.42
N GLU A 57 -2.57 7.39 13.06
CA GLU A 57 -1.31 7.08 12.39
C GLU A 57 -1.42 5.81 11.55
N SER A 58 -1.95 4.73 12.12
CA SER A 58 -2.19 3.46 11.39
C SER A 58 -3.07 3.69 10.16
N ASP A 59 -4.20 4.38 10.30
CA ASP A 59 -5.10 4.65 9.18
C ASP A 59 -4.45 5.55 8.12
N ALA A 60 -3.67 6.56 8.53
CA ALA A 60 -2.99 7.45 7.58
C ALA A 60 -1.90 6.73 6.78
N LEU A 61 -1.16 5.81 7.41
CA LEU A 61 -0.12 5.00 6.76
C LEU A 61 -0.73 3.96 5.82
N LYS A 62 -1.78 3.25 6.26
CA LYS A 62 -2.55 2.32 5.41
C LYS A 62 -3.11 3.03 4.17
N LYS A 63 -3.60 4.26 4.33
CA LYS A 63 -4.07 5.06 3.19
C LYS A 63 -2.93 5.40 2.23
N LEU A 64 -1.79 5.85 2.76
CA LEU A 64 -0.64 6.21 1.94
C LEU A 64 -0.05 5.00 1.19
N LYS A 65 -0.01 3.83 1.83
CA LYS A 65 0.39 2.57 1.18
C LYS A 65 -0.50 2.22 -0.01
N ASN A 66 -1.82 2.33 0.16
CA ASN A 66 -2.78 2.14 -0.94
C ASN A 66 -2.57 3.14 -2.08
N ASP A 67 -2.26 4.41 -1.77
CA ASP A 67 -2.00 5.43 -2.79
C ASP A 67 -0.70 5.12 -3.58
N ILE A 68 0.34 4.59 -2.92
CA ILE A 68 1.56 4.11 -3.59
C ILE A 68 1.28 2.90 -4.49
N GLN A 69 0.52 1.92 -4.01
CA GLN A 69 0.15 0.75 -4.83
C GLN A 69 -0.61 1.16 -6.10
N LYS A 70 -1.53 2.13 -5.98
CA LYS A 70 -2.24 2.69 -7.14
C LYS A 70 -1.30 3.40 -8.10
N MET A 71 -0.38 4.22 -7.59
CA MET A 71 0.64 4.87 -8.41
C MET A 71 1.50 3.83 -9.13
N LYS A 72 1.98 2.80 -8.42
CA LYS A 72 2.77 1.72 -9.02
C LYS A 72 2.01 1.00 -10.14
N ARG A 73 0.70 0.79 -9.99
CA ARG A 73 -0.15 0.25 -11.06
C ARG A 73 -0.33 1.22 -12.24
N GLU A 74 -0.51 2.51 -11.98
CA GLU A 74 -0.72 3.54 -13.01
C GLU A 74 0.49 3.71 -13.91
N PHE A 75 1.69 3.58 -13.35
CA PHE A 75 2.96 3.69 -14.07
C PHE A 75 3.56 2.32 -14.45
N ASP A 76 2.78 1.24 -14.39
CA ASP A 76 3.16 -0.13 -14.80
C ASP A 76 4.40 -0.71 -14.07
N PHE A 77 4.62 -0.30 -12.82
CA PHE A 77 5.69 -0.82 -11.96
C PHE A 77 5.40 -2.22 -11.39
N TYR A 78 4.15 -2.72 -11.50
CA TYR A 78 3.66 -3.88 -10.76
C TYR A 78 3.32 -5.11 -11.60
N ASP A 79 3.78 -6.26 -11.11
CA ASP A 79 3.40 -7.61 -11.52
C ASP A 79 2.19 -8.09 -10.70
N GLU A 80 1.04 -8.28 -11.36
CA GLU A 80 -0.28 -8.46 -10.75
C GLU A 80 -0.37 -9.71 -9.83
N GLU A 81 0.50 -10.70 -10.05
CA GLU A 81 0.51 -11.94 -9.26
C GLU A 81 1.18 -11.80 -7.89
N ALA A 82 2.21 -10.94 -7.76
CA ALA A 82 2.99 -10.80 -6.53
C ALA A 82 2.18 -10.12 -5.41
N GLU A 83 1.31 -9.18 -5.77
CA GLU A 83 0.46 -8.45 -4.82
C GLU A 83 -0.71 -9.29 -4.30
N LEU A 84 -1.28 -10.15 -5.15
CA LEU A 84 -2.33 -11.09 -4.74
C LEU A 84 -1.82 -12.07 -3.66
N ASP A 85 -0.56 -12.47 -3.74
CA ASP A 85 0.08 -13.33 -2.76
C ASP A 85 0.32 -12.61 -1.41
N MET A 86 0.62 -11.30 -1.46
CA MET A 86 0.77 -10.48 -0.25
C MET A 86 -0.56 -10.11 0.41
N MET A 87 -1.61 -9.86 -0.36
CA MET A 87 -2.94 -9.52 0.16
C MET A 87 -3.71 -10.76 0.65
N PHE A 88 -3.43 -11.92 0.06
CA PHE A 88 -4.07 -13.18 0.41
C PHE A 88 -2.99 -14.25 0.65
N PRO A 89 -2.20 -14.16 1.72
CA PRO A 89 -1.19 -15.19 2.04
C PRO A 89 -1.82 -16.57 2.31
N ASN A 90 -3.12 -16.60 2.60
CA ASN A 90 -3.93 -17.81 2.78
C ASN A 90 -4.71 -18.21 1.52
N ARG A 91 -4.47 -17.58 0.36
CA ARG A 91 -5.04 -17.96 -0.97
C ARG A 91 -4.82 -19.43 -1.31
N HIS A 92 -3.73 -20.00 -0.79
CA HIS A 92 -3.30 -21.36 -1.03
C HIS A 92 -3.68 -22.33 0.12
N ASP A 93 -4.41 -21.86 1.14
CA ASP A 93 -4.92 -22.72 2.22
C ASP A 93 -6.19 -23.46 1.73
N GLU A 94 -6.31 -24.75 2.03
CA GLU A 94 -7.39 -25.62 1.51
C GLU A 94 -8.81 -25.22 2.00
N ASP A 95 -8.91 -24.28 2.94
CA ASP A 95 -10.15 -23.69 3.50
C ASP A 95 -10.48 -22.28 2.93
N PHE A 96 -9.74 -21.80 1.91
CA PHE A 96 -10.04 -20.51 1.27
C PHE A 96 -11.24 -20.65 0.32
N ASP A 97 -12.42 -20.20 0.75
CA ASP A 97 -13.64 -20.14 -0.09
C ASP A 97 -13.42 -19.17 -1.27
N GLU A 98 -13.01 -19.74 -2.41
CA GLU A 98 -12.74 -19.07 -3.70
C GLU A 98 -13.93 -18.25 -4.25
N ASP A 99 -15.12 -18.41 -3.66
CA ASP A 99 -16.39 -17.78 -4.08
C ASP A 99 -16.59 -16.36 -3.49
N ASP A 100 -15.91 -15.96 -2.41
CA ASP A 100 -16.17 -14.65 -1.76
C ASP A 100 -15.39 -13.48 -2.39
N LEU A 101 -14.32 -13.78 -3.15
CA LEU A 101 -13.45 -12.78 -3.76
C LEU A 101 -13.15 -13.10 -5.22
N GLY A 102 -14.20 -13.24 -6.02
CA GLY A 102 -14.07 -13.29 -7.47
C GLY A 102 -13.29 -12.07 -7.97
N PHE A 103 -12.27 -12.30 -8.80
CA PHE A 103 -11.44 -11.32 -9.52
C PHE A 103 -12.24 -10.13 -10.09
N ARG A 104 -13.51 -10.35 -10.48
CA ARG A 104 -14.46 -9.34 -10.95
C ARG A 104 -15.01 -8.37 -9.90
N SER A 105 -14.91 -8.70 -8.61
CA SER A 105 -15.51 -7.95 -7.50
C SER A 105 -14.52 -6.93 -6.91
N VAL A 106 -13.22 -7.25 -6.89
CA VAL A 106 -12.18 -6.40 -6.27
C VAL A 106 -11.72 -5.28 -7.21
N PHE A 107 -11.67 -5.54 -8.52
CA PHE A 107 -11.32 -4.55 -9.55
C PHE A 107 -12.48 -4.39 -10.52
N GLY A 108 -13.62 -3.93 -10.01
CA GLY A 108 -14.86 -3.72 -10.75
C GLY A 108 -14.62 -3.28 -12.21
N ASP A 109 -14.93 -4.19 -13.12
CA ASP A 109 -14.83 -4.01 -14.56
C ASP A 109 -16.10 -3.29 -15.02
N GLU A 110 -15.96 -2.06 -15.53
CA GLU A 110 -16.94 -1.43 -16.42
C GLU A 110 -16.24 -0.95 -17.70
#